data_AF-A0A9W8AE00-F1
#
_entry.id   AF-A0A9W8AE00-F1
#
_cell.length_a   1.000
_cell.length_b   1.000
_cell.length_c   1.000
_cell.angle_alpha   90.00
_cell.angle_beta   90.00
_cell.angle_gamma   90.00
#
_symmetry.space_group_name_H-M   'P 1'
#
loop_
_entity.id
_entity.type
_entity.pdbx_description
1 polymer ?
#
loop_
_entity_poly.entity_id
_entity_poly.type
_entity_poly.pdbx_seq_one_letter_code
_entity_poly.pdbx_strand_id
1 'polypeptide(L)'
;RPARQMAIKVVREWYPDHAKLSAPILAHAEQAFQSLARLPKPEALVDDPPADVTKLVDPTAVVETDGGTDGTDQGVAPENPATDMAVDSSAPADQGGEGTQTEEAEAKPDPLTMAQKYLEVQVVERSELFLALCSKHPDLFSQVFDVYPQLQEFTQKVVRRHVTELVKVIGPEAPGMHRALRACPAAAEDLMLSVVGTLSNTVAPVPELAVVILEICTEGRDTISPRLLVPVLHGLKTKAEALRALALVLAQLNDPELDRAALKEAIRKLVSPRPLPGTTTATTAGGGSGVKDTPNPPKLGRPLVSPTDVLVAIHNMEEDIGLKSTAEALQLCLPMGSVFTSEHVAAALQQLVEQPRLPDLFMRTVIQTAGLHKNLTNFVTMILSRLVRRKAWTMPRIWEGFLRCCKLTQPTSLPVLLQLPKEVLETTLKKHTDLRQTLQQYVSSLTHIHLSRIQHLLPVINDEAAA
;
A
#
# COMPACT_ATOMS: atom_id res chain seq x y z
N ARG A 1 6.90 -39.07 5.66
CA ARG A 1 6.06 -37.87 5.38
C ARG A 1 4.63 -38.19 4.89
N PRO A 2 4.36 -39.01 3.87
CA PRO A 2 2.98 -39.20 3.34
C PRO A 2 2.02 -39.91 4.32
N ALA A 3 2.48 -40.90 5.07
CA ALA A 3 1.67 -41.59 6.08
C ALA A 3 1.21 -40.65 7.22
N ARG A 4 2.03 -39.67 7.57
CA ARG A 4 1.74 -38.68 8.62
C ARG A 4 0.72 -37.65 8.16
N GLN A 5 0.81 -37.20 6.91
CA GLN A 5 -0.20 -36.33 6.30
C GLN A 5 -1.55 -37.03 6.13
N MET A 6 -1.56 -38.33 5.77
CA MET A 6 -2.77 -39.14 5.78
C MET A 6 -3.36 -39.29 7.19
N ALA A 7 -2.54 -39.56 8.21
CA ALA A 7 -2.99 -39.64 9.59
C ALA A 7 -3.60 -38.31 10.08
N ILE A 8 -2.96 -37.18 9.76
CA ILE A 8 -3.49 -35.85 10.08
C ILE A 8 -4.82 -35.59 9.34
N LYS A 9 -4.95 -36.02 8.08
CA LYS A 9 -6.20 -35.91 7.32
C LYS A 9 -7.33 -36.74 7.94
N VAL A 10 -7.03 -37.98 8.35
CA VAL A 10 -7.98 -38.87 9.03
C VAL A 10 -8.38 -38.31 10.39
N VAL A 11 -7.43 -37.83 11.19
CA VAL A 11 -7.72 -37.18 12.48
C VAL A 11 -8.56 -35.92 12.27
N ARG A 12 -8.27 -35.11 11.24
CA ARG A 12 -9.07 -33.92 10.89
C ARG A 12 -10.51 -34.27 10.51
N GLU A 13 -10.73 -35.42 9.88
CA GLU A 13 -12.06 -35.91 9.48
C GLU A 13 -12.82 -36.54 10.66
N TRP A 14 -12.14 -37.20 11.60
CA TRP A 14 -12.75 -37.91 12.73
C TRP A 14 -12.99 -37.04 13.97
N TYR A 15 -12.23 -35.95 14.09
CA TYR A 15 -12.27 -35.04 15.22
C TYR A 15 -13.66 -34.44 15.54
N PRO A 16 -14.51 -34.04 14.56
CA PRO A 16 -15.85 -33.49 14.83
C PRO A 16 -16.83 -34.51 15.43
N ASP A 17 -16.69 -35.79 15.06
CA ASP A 17 -17.67 -36.84 15.34
C ASP A 17 -17.42 -37.59 16.66
N HIS A 18 -16.26 -37.37 17.30
CA HIS A 18 -15.84 -38.08 18.51
C HIS A 18 -15.46 -37.16 19.68
N ALA A 19 -16.47 -36.64 20.38
CA ALA A 19 -16.32 -35.73 21.54
C ALA A 19 -15.47 -36.27 22.72
N LYS A 20 -15.24 -37.59 22.82
CA LYS A 20 -14.41 -38.21 23.87
C LYS A 20 -12.93 -38.26 23.53
N LEU A 21 -12.56 -38.20 22.25
CA LEU A 21 -11.18 -38.26 21.76
C LEU A 21 -10.65 -36.87 21.35
N SER A 22 -11.53 -35.90 21.14
CA SER A 22 -11.16 -34.54 20.76
C SER A 22 -10.31 -33.82 21.82
N ALA A 23 -10.69 -33.92 23.11
CA ALA A 23 -9.96 -33.27 24.21
C ALA A 23 -8.49 -33.74 24.38
N PRO A 24 -8.17 -35.06 24.42
CA PRO A 24 -6.78 -35.50 24.52
C PRO A 24 -5.97 -35.24 23.25
N ILE A 25 -6.60 -35.26 22.06
CA ILE A 25 -5.93 -34.93 20.79
C ILE A 25 -5.57 -33.45 20.74
N LEU A 26 -6.46 -32.56 21.20
CA LEU A 26 -6.15 -31.15 21.36
C LEU A 26 -5.03 -30.92 22.35
N ALA A 27 -5.11 -31.51 23.56
CA ALA A 27 -4.07 -31.34 24.57
C ALA A 27 -2.69 -31.78 24.06
N HIS A 28 -2.64 -32.88 23.28
CA HIS A 28 -1.40 -33.33 22.64
C HIS A 28 -0.92 -32.35 21.55
N ALA A 29 -1.81 -31.83 20.71
CA ALA A 29 -1.47 -30.86 19.67
C ALA A 29 -1.02 -29.50 20.26
N GLU A 30 -1.66 -29.04 21.32
CA GLU A 30 -1.29 -27.83 22.08
C GLU A 30 0.07 -27.98 22.75
N GLN A 31 0.32 -29.11 23.41
CA GLN A 31 1.62 -29.40 24.04
C GLN A 31 2.74 -29.49 22.99
N ALA A 32 2.46 -30.10 21.83
CA ALA A 32 3.40 -30.15 20.71
C ALA A 32 3.70 -28.74 20.16
N PHE A 33 2.67 -27.90 20.02
CA PHE A 33 2.83 -26.52 19.55
C PHE A 33 3.58 -25.63 20.56
N GLN A 34 3.28 -25.75 21.85
CA GLN A 34 4.01 -25.03 22.92
C GLN A 34 5.48 -25.48 23.03
N SER A 35 5.79 -26.72 22.65
CA SER A 35 7.17 -27.21 22.62
C SER A 35 8.06 -26.47 21.60
N LEU A 36 7.47 -25.73 20.65
CA LEU A 36 8.20 -24.87 19.72
C LEU A 36 8.97 -23.74 20.42
N ALA A 37 8.46 -23.25 21.57
CA ALA A 37 9.14 -22.22 22.36
C ALA A 37 10.44 -22.73 23.01
N ARG A 38 10.64 -24.06 23.08
CA ARG A 38 11.83 -24.70 23.66
C ARG A 38 12.89 -25.06 22.62
N LEU A 39 12.69 -24.73 21.35
CA LEU A 39 13.64 -25.03 20.29
C LEU A 39 14.90 -24.14 20.40
N PRO A 40 16.10 -24.69 20.19
CA PRO A 40 17.35 -23.94 20.24
C PRO A 40 17.54 -23.04 19.01
N LYS A 41 18.41 -22.02 19.15
CA LYS A 41 18.77 -21.13 18.04
C LYS A 41 19.47 -21.91 16.92
N PRO A 42 19.30 -21.53 15.64
CA PRO A 42 20.01 -22.16 14.52
C PRO A 42 21.53 -22.18 14.71
N GLU A 43 22.09 -21.16 15.34
CA GLU A 43 23.53 -21.04 15.65
C GLU A 43 24.00 -22.08 16.68
N ALA A 44 23.19 -22.36 17.70
CA ALA A 44 23.53 -23.36 18.72
C ALA A 44 23.52 -24.81 18.19
N LEU A 45 22.78 -25.07 17.11
CA LEU A 45 22.77 -26.35 16.40
C LEU A 45 24.02 -26.56 15.52
N VAL A 46 24.74 -25.48 15.19
CA VAL A 46 26.03 -25.55 14.49
C VAL A 46 27.15 -25.89 15.47
N ASP A 47 27.04 -25.40 16.72
CA ASP A 47 28.02 -25.64 17.78
C ASP A 47 27.92 -27.05 18.42
N ASP A 48 26.71 -27.63 18.50
CA ASP A 48 26.47 -29.00 18.99
C ASP A 48 25.34 -29.68 18.18
N PRO A 49 25.65 -30.34 17.05
CA PRO A 49 24.64 -30.92 16.17
C PRO A 49 24.03 -32.20 16.77
N PRO A 50 22.69 -32.30 16.92
CA PRO A 50 22.04 -33.53 17.34
C PRO A 50 22.26 -34.66 16.32
N ALA A 51 22.33 -35.91 16.81
CA ALA A 51 22.61 -37.12 16.04
C ALA A 51 21.64 -37.43 14.88
N ASP A 52 20.56 -36.67 14.73
CA ASP A 52 19.60 -36.76 13.60
C ASP A 52 19.91 -35.77 12.47
N VAL A 53 20.70 -34.71 12.70
CA VAL A 53 21.13 -33.77 11.65
C VAL A 53 22.05 -34.47 10.65
N THR A 54 22.86 -35.42 11.15
CA THR A 54 23.73 -36.28 10.35
C THR A 54 22.97 -37.33 9.52
N LYS A 55 21.69 -37.62 9.82
CA LYS A 55 20.87 -38.57 9.02
C LYS A 55 20.19 -37.92 7.81
N LEU A 56 20.21 -36.59 7.69
CA LEU A 56 19.83 -35.88 6.46
C LEU A 56 20.93 -35.89 5.40
N VAL A 57 22.08 -36.53 5.70
CA VAL A 57 23.26 -36.66 4.83
C VAL A 57 23.24 -37.97 4.02
N ASP A 58 22.06 -38.48 3.65
CA ASP A 58 21.97 -39.55 2.65
C ASP A 58 21.96 -38.95 1.23
N PRO A 59 22.97 -39.19 0.38
CA PRO A 59 23.12 -38.55 -0.93
C PRO A 59 22.24 -39.16 -2.05
N THR A 60 21.15 -39.86 -1.71
CA THR A 60 20.35 -40.66 -2.68
C THR A 60 18.86 -40.36 -2.67
N ALA A 61 18.47 -39.11 -2.46
CA ALA A 61 17.10 -38.65 -2.75
C ALA A 61 17.09 -37.79 -4.02
N VAL A 62 16.84 -38.48 -5.14
CA VAL A 62 16.59 -37.95 -6.48
C VAL A 62 15.54 -36.83 -6.42
N VAL A 63 15.86 -35.69 -7.02
CA VAL A 63 14.89 -34.63 -7.33
C VAL A 63 14.06 -35.13 -8.53
N GLU A 64 12.87 -35.66 -8.26
CA GLU A 64 11.83 -35.78 -9.28
C GLU A 64 11.17 -34.40 -9.44
N THR A 65 11.60 -33.68 -10.48
CA THR A 65 10.84 -32.56 -11.03
C THR A 65 9.63 -33.11 -11.78
N ASP A 66 8.45 -32.81 -11.28
CA ASP A 66 7.16 -33.13 -11.88
C ASP A 66 7.00 -32.34 -13.19
N GLY A 67 7.28 -33.00 -14.32
CA GLY A 67 7.06 -32.51 -15.67
C GLY A 67 5.71 -33.00 -16.18
N GLY A 68 4.70 -32.13 -16.12
CA GLY A 68 3.41 -32.35 -16.78
C GLY A 68 3.48 -31.94 -18.25
N THR A 69 3.53 -32.93 -19.15
CA THR A 69 3.27 -32.79 -20.58
C THR A 69 1.77 -32.90 -20.85
N ASP A 70 1.18 -31.97 -21.59
CA ASP A 70 0.38 -32.33 -22.76
C ASP A 70 0.17 -31.14 -23.71
N GLY A 71 0.16 -31.41 -25.02
CA GLY A 71 -0.02 -30.41 -26.07
C GLY A 71 0.61 -30.84 -27.40
N THR A 72 -0.01 -31.81 -28.05
CA THR A 72 0.36 -32.33 -29.38
C THR A 72 -0.04 -31.37 -30.51
N ASP A 73 0.82 -31.35 -31.54
CA ASP A 73 0.51 -31.44 -32.97
C ASP A 73 0.74 -30.23 -33.91
N GLN A 74 1.59 -30.54 -34.91
CA GLN A 74 1.68 -30.10 -36.31
C GLN A 74 1.82 -28.63 -36.71
N GLY A 75 2.88 -28.37 -37.49
CA GLY A 75 2.74 -27.55 -38.70
C GLY A 75 3.96 -26.76 -39.17
N VAL A 76 4.76 -27.38 -40.06
CA VAL A 76 5.37 -26.82 -41.28
C VAL A 76 6.35 -25.62 -41.19
N ALA A 77 7.54 -25.85 -41.78
CA ALA A 77 8.66 -24.94 -42.15
C ALA A 77 8.21 -23.66 -42.94
N PRO A 78 9.06 -22.66 -43.31
CA PRO A 78 10.48 -22.81 -43.65
C PRO A 78 11.43 -21.59 -43.42
N GLU A 79 12.65 -21.73 -43.96
CA GLU A 79 13.59 -20.69 -44.45
C GLU A 79 14.83 -20.31 -43.60
N ASN A 80 15.93 -20.99 -43.95
CA ASN A 80 17.32 -20.51 -44.12
C ASN A 80 17.41 -19.21 -44.98
N PRO A 81 18.56 -18.52 -45.20
CA PRO A 81 19.96 -18.98 -45.05
C PRO A 81 20.99 -17.94 -44.52
N ALA A 82 22.21 -18.40 -44.23
CA ALA A 82 23.50 -17.90 -44.77
C ALA A 82 24.65 -18.72 -44.12
N THR A 83 25.35 -19.64 -44.82
CA THR A 83 26.55 -19.46 -45.69
C THR A 83 27.62 -18.55 -45.08
N ASP A 84 28.91 -18.85 -45.01
CA ASP A 84 29.73 -19.87 -45.67
C ASP A 84 31.12 -19.95 -44.99
N MET A 85 31.87 -20.97 -45.38
CA MET A 85 33.24 -21.36 -45.01
C MET A 85 34.29 -20.23 -45.30
N ALA A 86 35.57 -20.23 -44.87
CA ALA A 86 36.55 -21.32 -44.84
C ALA A 86 37.94 -20.83 -44.30
N VAL A 87 38.82 -21.80 -43.96
CA VAL A 87 40.32 -21.86 -44.01
C VAL A 87 41.18 -20.77 -43.32
N ASP A 88 42.37 -21.00 -42.76
CA ASP A 88 43.31 -22.12 -42.65
C ASP A 88 44.36 -21.72 -41.58
N SER A 89 45.14 -22.71 -41.10
CA SER A 89 46.59 -22.64 -40.87
C SER A 89 47.08 -23.19 -39.51
N SER A 90 47.58 -24.44 -39.62
CA SER A 90 48.93 -24.84 -39.19
C SER A 90 49.21 -25.15 -37.72
N ALA A 91 49.18 -26.45 -37.40
CA ALA A 91 50.03 -27.09 -36.39
C ALA A 91 51.38 -27.53 -37.07
N PRO A 92 52.47 -27.87 -36.34
CA PRO A 92 52.48 -29.10 -35.55
C PRO A 92 53.29 -29.09 -34.23
N ALA A 93 52.81 -29.95 -33.32
CA ALA A 93 53.52 -30.87 -32.43
C ALA A 93 54.68 -30.39 -31.53
N ASP A 94 54.44 -30.43 -30.21
CA ASP A 94 55.29 -31.21 -29.31
C ASP A 94 54.43 -31.86 -28.19
N GLN A 95 54.78 -33.09 -27.84
CA GLN A 95 54.04 -33.98 -26.95
C GLN A 95 54.53 -33.84 -25.51
N GLY A 96 53.60 -33.76 -24.57
CA GLY A 96 53.88 -33.92 -23.14
C GLY A 96 52.58 -33.82 -22.36
N GLY A 97 51.90 -34.96 -22.19
CA GLY A 97 50.60 -35.02 -21.51
C GLY A 97 50.71 -34.94 -20.00
N GLU A 98 49.77 -34.22 -19.39
CA GLU A 98 49.22 -34.52 -18.07
C GLU A 98 47.81 -33.92 -18.04
N GLY A 99 46.80 -34.80 -17.98
CA GLY A 99 45.40 -34.41 -17.91
C GLY A 99 45.10 -33.79 -16.56
N THR A 100 44.68 -32.52 -16.55
CA THR A 100 43.96 -31.96 -15.41
C THR A 100 42.48 -31.98 -15.77
N GLN A 101 41.78 -32.97 -15.23
CA GLN A 101 40.34 -32.92 -15.06
C GLN A 101 40.05 -31.73 -14.14
N THR A 102 39.29 -30.76 -14.63
CA THR A 102 38.69 -29.73 -13.80
C THR A 102 37.61 -30.44 -12.97
N GLU A 103 37.94 -30.79 -11.74
CA GLU A 103 36.97 -31.18 -10.71
C GLU A 103 35.99 -30.00 -10.53
N GLU A 104 34.72 -30.22 -10.87
CA GLU A 104 33.61 -29.47 -10.29
C GLU A 104 33.62 -29.74 -8.78
N ALA A 105 34.19 -28.80 -8.03
CA ALA A 105 34.09 -28.80 -6.58
C ALA A 105 32.62 -28.62 -6.18
N GLU A 106 31.96 -29.71 -5.80
CA GLU A 106 30.72 -29.71 -5.02
C GLU A 106 30.88 -28.77 -3.82
N ALA A 107 30.26 -27.59 -3.90
CA ALA A 107 30.18 -26.68 -2.77
C ALA A 107 29.33 -27.36 -1.68
N LYS A 108 30.00 -27.91 -0.66
CA LYS A 108 29.36 -28.41 0.57
C LYS A 108 28.38 -27.34 1.08
N PRO A 109 27.10 -27.69 1.33
CA PRO A 109 26.14 -26.71 1.84
C PRO A 109 26.56 -26.22 3.22
N ASP A 110 26.54 -24.90 3.42
CA ASP A 110 26.92 -24.27 4.68
C ASP A 110 26.22 -24.93 5.88
N PRO A 111 26.94 -25.20 6.98
CA PRO A 111 26.40 -25.92 8.15
C PRO A 111 25.21 -25.18 8.78
N LEU A 112 25.16 -23.85 8.67
CA LEU A 112 24.04 -23.02 9.10
C LEU A 112 22.77 -23.28 8.28
N THR A 113 22.89 -23.47 6.97
CA THR A 113 21.77 -23.77 6.07
C THR A 113 21.17 -25.15 6.34
N MET A 114 22.03 -26.12 6.71
CA MET A 114 21.60 -27.45 7.15
C MET A 114 20.84 -27.41 8.48
N ALA A 115 21.37 -26.68 9.48
CA ALA A 115 20.71 -26.50 10.77
C ALA A 115 19.34 -25.81 10.64
N GLN A 116 19.23 -24.82 9.76
CA GLN A 116 17.96 -24.14 9.44
C GLN A 116 16.94 -25.09 8.81
N LYS A 117 17.35 -25.91 7.82
CA LYS A 117 16.47 -26.91 7.20
C LYS A 117 15.99 -27.97 8.19
N TYR A 118 16.87 -28.45 9.08
CA TYR A 118 16.48 -29.40 10.12
C TYR A 118 15.44 -28.80 11.08
N LEU A 119 15.69 -27.56 11.51
CA LEU A 119 14.79 -26.85 12.41
C LEU A 119 13.44 -26.54 11.74
N GLU A 120 13.42 -26.19 10.46
CA GLU A 120 12.19 -26.06 9.68
C GLU A 120 11.36 -27.35 9.69
N VAL A 121 11.99 -28.51 9.48
CA VAL A 121 11.30 -29.81 9.52
C VAL A 121 10.70 -30.07 10.91
N GLN A 122 11.44 -29.78 11.99
CA GLN A 122 10.94 -29.94 13.36
C GLN A 122 9.78 -28.98 13.68
N VAL A 123 9.84 -27.74 13.19
CA VAL A 123 8.77 -26.75 13.36
C VAL A 123 7.52 -27.17 12.61
N VAL A 124 7.67 -27.62 11.36
CA VAL A 124 6.57 -28.14 10.54
C VAL A 124 5.93 -29.34 11.21
N GLU A 125 6.73 -30.32 11.65
CA GLU A 125 6.19 -31.50 12.31
C GLU A 125 5.40 -31.13 13.57
N ARG A 126 5.93 -30.27 14.44
CA ARG A 126 5.27 -29.91 15.70
C ARG A 126 4.08 -28.95 15.53
N SER A 127 3.94 -28.29 14.38
CA SER A 127 2.84 -27.34 14.11
C SER A 127 1.74 -27.89 13.21
N GLU A 128 2.01 -28.85 12.32
CA GLU A 128 1.06 -29.33 11.31
C GLU A 128 -0.27 -29.85 11.88
N LEU A 129 -0.24 -30.64 12.96
CA LEU A 129 -1.46 -31.18 13.57
C LEU A 129 -2.32 -30.07 14.18
N PHE A 130 -1.70 -29.16 14.93
CA PHE A 130 -2.39 -28.04 15.56
C PHE A 130 -3.01 -27.09 14.53
N LEU A 131 -2.25 -26.77 13.47
CA LEU A 131 -2.72 -25.93 12.36
C LEU A 131 -3.85 -26.62 11.57
N ALA A 132 -3.76 -27.94 11.35
CA ALA A 132 -4.85 -28.69 10.71
C ALA A 132 -6.14 -28.67 11.54
N LEU A 133 -6.04 -28.68 12.88
CA LEU A 133 -7.20 -28.57 13.77
C LEU A 133 -7.77 -27.15 13.82
N CYS A 134 -6.91 -26.11 13.74
CA CYS A 134 -7.33 -24.72 13.61
C CYS A 134 -8.20 -24.47 12.36
N SER A 135 -8.02 -25.26 11.29
CA SER A 135 -8.91 -25.19 10.10
C SER A 135 -10.37 -25.57 10.36
N LYS A 136 -10.63 -26.33 11.44
CA LYS A 136 -11.96 -26.81 11.83
C LYS A 136 -12.52 -26.08 13.05
N HIS A 137 -11.65 -25.60 13.94
CA HIS A 137 -12.00 -24.78 15.10
C HIS A 137 -11.23 -23.46 15.10
N PRO A 138 -11.80 -22.40 14.48
CA PRO A 138 -11.15 -21.10 14.38
C PRO A 138 -10.89 -20.43 15.74
N ASP A 139 -11.53 -20.89 16.81
CA ASP A 139 -11.32 -20.41 18.19
C ASP A 139 -9.97 -20.82 18.78
N LEU A 140 -9.36 -21.91 18.29
CA LEU A 140 -8.02 -22.33 18.72
C LEU A 140 -6.91 -21.42 18.21
N PHE A 141 -7.23 -20.56 17.23
CA PHE A 141 -6.27 -19.64 16.64
C PHE A 141 -5.79 -18.58 17.64
N SER A 142 -6.54 -18.27 18.71
CA SER A 142 -6.07 -17.37 19.76
C SER A 142 -4.79 -17.88 20.43
N GLN A 143 -4.67 -19.19 20.61
CA GLN A 143 -3.49 -19.80 21.23
C GLN A 143 -2.24 -19.69 20.34
N VAL A 144 -2.42 -19.59 19.01
CA VAL A 144 -1.30 -19.28 18.09
C VAL A 144 -0.71 -17.93 18.45
N PHE A 145 -1.57 -16.92 18.66
CA PHE A 145 -1.16 -15.57 19.02
C PHE A 145 -0.55 -15.48 20.42
N ASP A 146 -0.93 -16.36 21.35
CA ASP A 146 -0.35 -16.39 22.71
C ASP A 146 1.05 -17.01 22.77
N VAL A 147 1.30 -18.03 21.95
CA VAL A 147 2.60 -18.72 21.90
C VAL A 147 3.60 -17.99 21.01
N TYR A 148 3.13 -17.27 19.98
CA TYR A 148 3.99 -16.59 19.01
C TYR A 148 5.07 -15.66 19.60
N PRO A 149 4.76 -14.81 20.60
CA PRO A 149 5.76 -13.94 21.24
C PRO A 149 6.88 -14.68 21.96
N GLN A 150 6.64 -15.94 22.35
CA GLN A 150 7.58 -16.77 23.10
C GLN A 150 8.56 -17.52 22.18
N LEU A 151 8.33 -17.48 20.87
CA LEU A 151 9.15 -18.15 19.86
C LEU A 151 10.39 -17.32 19.48
N GLN A 152 11.44 -17.99 19.02
CA GLN A 152 12.63 -17.33 18.47
C GLN A 152 12.38 -16.79 17.05
N GLU A 153 13.15 -15.79 16.63
CA GLU A 153 12.94 -15.07 15.35
C GLU A 153 12.90 -16.00 14.12
N PHE A 154 13.76 -17.02 14.07
CA PHE A 154 13.75 -18.01 12.98
C PHE A 154 12.45 -18.84 13.00
N THR A 155 12.07 -19.37 14.17
CA THR A 155 10.84 -20.15 14.35
C THR A 155 9.60 -19.30 14.05
N GLN A 156 9.61 -18.02 14.44
CA GLN A 156 8.55 -17.05 14.12
C GLN A 156 8.37 -16.85 12.62
N LYS A 157 9.45 -16.81 11.83
CA LYS A 157 9.42 -16.71 10.36
C LYS A 157 8.80 -17.97 9.74
N VAL A 158 9.21 -19.15 10.19
CA VAL A 158 8.70 -20.44 9.69
C VAL A 158 7.22 -20.61 10.04
N VAL A 159 6.84 -20.39 11.31
CA VAL A 159 5.44 -20.47 11.77
C VAL A 159 4.56 -19.50 11.00
N ARG A 160 5.01 -18.26 10.76
CA ARG A 160 4.28 -17.28 9.95
C ARG A 160 3.98 -17.79 8.55
N ARG A 161 4.94 -18.41 7.85
CA ARG A 161 4.70 -18.99 6.51
C ARG A 161 3.59 -20.04 6.55
N HIS A 162 3.62 -20.94 7.53
CA HIS A 162 2.63 -22.01 7.65
C HIS A 162 1.25 -21.51 8.10
N VAL A 163 1.21 -20.53 9.00
CA VAL A 163 -0.03 -19.85 9.41
C VAL A 163 -0.65 -19.11 8.22
N THR A 164 0.15 -18.42 7.41
CA THR A 164 -0.31 -17.75 6.19
C THR A 164 -0.99 -18.73 5.23
N GLU A 165 -0.43 -19.92 5.00
CA GLU A 165 -1.08 -20.95 4.16
C GLU A 165 -2.38 -21.47 4.78
N LEU A 166 -2.43 -21.69 6.10
CA LEU A 166 -3.65 -22.09 6.79
C LEU A 166 -4.76 -21.03 6.69
N VAL A 167 -4.39 -19.76 6.83
CA VAL A 167 -5.32 -18.62 6.79
C VAL A 167 -6.01 -18.52 5.42
N LYS A 168 -5.35 -18.91 4.33
CA LYS A 168 -5.98 -19.04 3.00
C LYS A 168 -7.08 -20.11 2.97
N VAL A 169 -6.94 -21.17 3.77
CA VAL A 169 -7.90 -22.29 3.84
C VAL A 169 -9.09 -21.97 4.74
N ILE A 170 -8.88 -21.26 5.85
CA ILE A 170 -9.95 -20.86 6.78
C ILE A 170 -10.86 -19.80 6.16
N GLY A 171 -10.25 -18.85 5.43
CA GLY A 171 -10.96 -17.73 4.84
C GLY A 171 -11.32 -16.61 5.83
N PRO A 172 -11.69 -15.43 5.31
CA PRO A 172 -11.89 -14.19 6.09
C PRO A 172 -13.19 -14.11 6.92
N GLU A 173 -14.16 -14.99 6.71
CA GLU A 173 -15.50 -14.94 7.33
C GLU A 173 -15.62 -15.69 8.65
N ALA A 174 -14.58 -16.41 9.09
CA ALA A 174 -14.66 -17.22 10.30
C ALA A 174 -14.75 -16.35 11.58
N PRO A 175 -15.82 -16.46 12.40
CA PRO A 175 -16.01 -15.61 13.58
C PRO A 175 -14.95 -15.85 14.66
N GLY A 176 -14.36 -17.06 14.73
CA GLY A 176 -13.24 -17.33 15.63
C GLY A 176 -11.95 -16.61 15.22
N MET A 177 -11.75 -16.31 13.92
CA MET A 177 -10.64 -15.46 13.46
C MET A 177 -10.81 -14.03 13.96
N HIS A 178 -12.02 -13.48 13.88
CA HIS A 178 -12.30 -12.12 14.40
C HIS A 178 -12.11 -12.03 15.92
N ARG A 179 -12.46 -13.09 16.67
CA ARG A 179 -12.17 -13.18 18.11
C ARG A 179 -10.68 -13.25 18.40
N ALA A 180 -9.93 -14.09 17.68
CA ALA A 180 -8.50 -14.23 17.83
C ALA A 180 -7.75 -12.92 17.51
N LEU A 181 -8.19 -12.17 16.49
CA LEU A 181 -7.63 -10.85 16.16
C LEU A 181 -7.87 -9.82 17.28
N ARG A 182 -9.06 -9.82 17.91
CA ARG A 182 -9.33 -8.94 19.07
C ARG A 182 -8.51 -9.31 20.31
N ALA A 183 -8.23 -10.60 20.51
CA ALA A 183 -7.46 -11.08 21.66
C ALA A 183 -5.94 -10.99 21.48
N CYS A 184 -5.45 -10.60 20.30
CA CYS A 184 -4.03 -10.65 19.97
C CYS A 184 -3.18 -9.74 20.89
N PRO A 185 -2.04 -10.25 21.41
CA PRO A 185 -1.06 -9.45 22.15
C PRO A 185 -0.25 -8.56 21.19
N ALA A 186 0.26 -7.44 21.71
CA ALA A 186 1.06 -6.49 20.94
C ALA A 186 2.34 -7.11 20.33
N ALA A 187 2.96 -8.05 21.05
CA ALA A 187 4.18 -8.74 20.60
C ALA A 187 3.96 -9.70 19.40
N ALA A 188 2.72 -9.91 18.96
CA ALA A 188 2.38 -10.71 17.77
C ALA A 188 1.84 -9.86 16.61
N GLU A 189 2.08 -8.54 16.63
CA GLU A 189 1.63 -7.60 15.59
C GLU A 189 2.12 -8.01 14.20
N ASP A 190 3.38 -8.40 14.06
CA ASP A 190 3.90 -8.77 12.75
C ASP A 190 3.16 -9.97 12.17
N LEU A 191 2.82 -10.97 13.00
CA LEU A 191 2.00 -12.11 12.58
C LEU A 191 0.63 -11.62 12.14
N MET A 192 0.01 -10.72 12.92
CA MET A 192 -1.28 -10.11 12.57
C MET A 192 -1.21 -9.41 11.21
N LEU A 193 -0.16 -8.63 10.93
CA LEU A 193 0.02 -7.93 9.65
C LEU A 193 0.13 -8.91 8.48
N SER A 194 0.83 -10.03 8.66
CA SER A 194 0.92 -11.08 7.64
C SER A 194 -0.40 -11.82 7.43
N VAL A 195 -1.15 -12.09 8.50
CA VAL A 195 -2.47 -12.72 8.43
C VAL A 195 -3.46 -11.80 7.72
N VAL A 196 -3.57 -10.54 8.14
CA VAL A 196 -4.46 -9.53 7.56
C VAL A 196 -4.10 -9.28 6.09
N GLY A 197 -2.81 -9.07 5.78
CA GLY A 197 -2.34 -8.89 4.42
C GLY A 197 -2.59 -10.10 3.52
N THR A 198 -2.50 -11.31 4.04
CA THR A 198 -2.84 -12.53 3.29
C THR A 198 -4.34 -12.58 3.01
N LEU A 199 -5.18 -12.37 4.04
CA LEU A 199 -6.63 -12.38 3.91
C LEU A 199 -7.15 -11.33 2.93
N SER A 200 -6.55 -10.14 2.91
CA SER A 200 -6.92 -9.07 1.98
C SER A 200 -6.50 -9.34 0.54
N ASN A 201 -5.45 -10.14 0.34
CA ASN A 201 -4.90 -10.43 -0.99
C ASN A 201 -5.58 -11.65 -1.65
N THR A 202 -6.05 -12.62 -0.87
CA THR A 202 -6.61 -13.87 -1.40
C THR A 202 -8.10 -13.84 -1.68
N VAL A 203 -8.87 -13.01 -0.96
CA VAL A 203 -10.32 -12.91 -1.12
C VAL A 203 -10.70 -11.43 -1.20
N ALA A 204 -11.71 -11.11 -2.03
CA ALA A 204 -12.31 -9.78 -2.05
C ALA A 204 -12.60 -9.32 -0.61
N PRO A 205 -12.27 -8.08 -0.25
CA PRO A 205 -12.14 -7.65 1.13
C PRO A 205 -13.45 -7.86 1.88
N VAL A 206 -13.39 -8.64 2.96
CA VAL A 206 -14.56 -8.89 3.79
C VAL A 206 -14.79 -7.66 4.68
N PRO A 207 -15.93 -6.98 4.51
CA PRO A 207 -16.22 -5.74 5.21
C PRO A 207 -16.29 -5.91 6.73
N GLU A 208 -16.69 -7.10 7.21
CA GLU A 208 -16.72 -7.44 8.62
C GLU A 208 -15.30 -7.45 9.22
N LEU A 209 -14.30 -7.98 8.51
CA LEU A 209 -12.90 -7.97 8.96
C LEU A 209 -12.34 -6.55 9.04
N ALA A 210 -12.65 -5.71 8.05
CA ALA A 210 -12.19 -4.32 8.01
C ALA A 210 -12.74 -3.48 9.18
N VAL A 211 -14.00 -3.70 9.58
CA VAL A 211 -14.61 -3.06 10.74
C VAL A 211 -13.93 -3.52 12.04
N VAL A 212 -13.67 -4.82 12.20
CA VAL A 212 -12.99 -5.35 13.40
C VAL A 212 -11.58 -4.78 13.54
N ILE A 213 -10.82 -4.68 12.44
CA ILE A 213 -9.48 -4.09 12.48
C ILE A 213 -9.55 -2.59 12.78
N LEU A 214 -10.53 -1.88 12.23
CA LEU A 214 -10.76 -0.48 12.55
C LEU A 214 -11.10 -0.29 14.04
N GLU A 215 -11.98 -1.11 14.60
CA GLU A 215 -12.30 -1.13 16.03
C GLU A 215 -11.03 -1.31 16.86
N ILE A 216 -10.22 -2.34 16.57
CA ILE A 216 -8.95 -2.63 17.26
C ILE A 216 -8.00 -1.43 17.22
N CYS A 217 -7.87 -0.77 16.07
CA CYS A 217 -7.01 0.42 15.94
C CYS A 217 -7.58 1.66 16.64
N THR A 218 -8.91 1.75 16.84
CA THR A 218 -9.57 2.88 17.51
C THR A 218 -9.68 2.74 19.02
N GLU A 219 -9.87 1.52 19.54
CA GLU A 219 -10.19 1.27 20.96
C GLU A 219 -8.98 1.35 21.91
N GLY A 220 -7.79 1.65 21.39
CA GLY A 220 -6.63 1.91 22.24
C GLY A 220 -5.84 0.66 22.57
N ARG A 221 -5.07 0.22 21.58
CA ARG A 221 -3.74 -0.35 21.81
C ARG A 221 -2.77 0.59 21.10
N ASP A 222 -2.22 1.57 21.80
CA ASP A 222 -1.11 2.44 21.35
C ASP A 222 0.14 1.63 20.90
N THR A 223 0.06 0.30 21.02
CA THR A 223 1.05 -0.71 20.69
C THR A 223 0.77 -1.45 19.38
N ILE A 224 -0.37 -1.24 18.71
CA ILE A 224 -0.72 -1.91 17.45
C ILE A 224 -0.74 -0.88 16.33
N SER A 225 0.07 -1.07 15.28
CA SER A 225 0.19 -0.08 14.23
C SER A 225 -1.04 -0.02 13.32
N PRO A 226 -1.57 1.19 13.06
CA PRO A 226 -2.50 1.45 11.96
C PRO A 226 -2.08 0.93 10.57
N ARG A 227 -0.83 0.46 10.37
CA ARG A 227 -0.36 -0.28 9.19
C ARG A 227 -1.29 -1.44 8.80
N LEU A 228 -1.94 -2.06 9.77
CA LEU A 228 -2.93 -3.12 9.56
C LEU A 228 -4.16 -2.67 8.75
N LEU A 229 -4.45 -1.37 8.72
CA LEU A 229 -5.57 -0.81 7.98
C LEU A 229 -5.27 -0.69 6.48
N VAL A 230 -4.00 -0.64 6.06
CA VAL A 230 -3.64 -0.46 4.64
C VAL A 230 -4.24 -1.55 3.75
N PRO A 231 -4.13 -2.85 4.07
CA PRO A 231 -4.66 -3.91 3.23
C PRO A 231 -6.20 -4.00 3.26
N VAL A 232 -6.85 -3.45 4.30
CA VAL A 232 -8.31 -3.54 4.48
C VAL A 232 -9.06 -2.25 4.20
N LEU A 233 -8.35 -1.15 3.87
CA LEU A 233 -8.92 0.18 3.68
C LEU A 233 -10.05 0.18 2.64
N HIS A 234 -9.90 -0.60 1.57
CA HIS A 234 -10.88 -0.72 0.50
C HIS A 234 -12.08 -1.64 0.81
N GLY A 235 -12.05 -2.34 1.95
CA GLY A 235 -13.12 -3.24 2.41
C GLY A 235 -14.26 -2.54 3.15
N LEU A 236 -14.05 -1.30 3.60
CA LEU A 236 -15.00 -0.59 4.45
C LEU A 236 -16.31 -0.26 3.72
N LYS A 237 -17.44 -0.29 4.46
CA LYS A 237 -18.79 -0.11 3.90
C LYS A 237 -19.27 1.34 3.93
N THR A 238 -18.83 2.12 4.93
CA THR A 238 -19.31 3.50 5.11
C THR A 238 -18.23 4.53 4.84
N LYS A 239 -18.65 5.70 4.35
CA LYS A 239 -17.75 6.85 4.15
C LYS A 239 -17.09 7.29 5.47
N ALA A 240 -17.82 7.25 6.57
CA ALA A 240 -17.31 7.66 7.88
C ALA A 240 -16.17 6.75 8.38
N GLU A 241 -16.33 5.42 8.26
CA GLU A 241 -15.29 4.46 8.60
C GLU A 241 -14.07 4.60 7.70
N ALA A 242 -14.27 4.74 6.39
CA ALA A 242 -13.18 4.92 5.43
C ALA A 242 -12.34 6.16 5.72
N LEU A 243 -12.99 7.29 6.03
CA LEU A 243 -12.31 8.52 6.38
C LEU A 243 -11.59 8.43 7.74
N ARG A 244 -12.17 7.73 8.72
CA ARG A 244 -11.52 7.48 10.01
C ARG A 244 -10.29 6.59 9.86
N ALA A 245 -10.40 5.49 9.11
CA ALA A 245 -9.29 4.60 8.82
C ALA A 245 -8.16 5.34 8.08
N LEU A 246 -8.53 6.19 7.11
CA LEU A 246 -7.58 7.05 6.42
C LEU A 246 -6.85 7.96 7.41
N ALA A 247 -7.54 8.66 8.32
CA ALA A 247 -6.92 9.53 9.31
C ALA A 247 -5.86 8.79 10.16
N LEU A 248 -6.18 7.58 10.64
CA LEU A 248 -5.28 6.77 11.46
C LEU A 248 -4.02 6.34 10.69
N VAL A 249 -4.18 5.89 9.45
CA VAL A 249 -3.05 5.53 8.59
C VAL A 249 -2.22 6.76 8.26
N LEU A 250 -2.88 7.91 8.03
CA LEU A 250 -2.18 9.14 7.66
C LEU A 250 -1.35 9.71 8.81
N ALA A 251 -1.78 9.52 10.06
CA ALA A 251 -1.01 9.88 11.24
C ALA A 251 0.37 9.18 11.29
N GLN A 252 0.50 8.00 10.67
CA GLN A 252 1.75 7.22 10.63
C GLN A 252 2.68 7.57 9.46
N LEU A 253 2.39 8.57 8.62
CA LEU A 253 3.25 8.86 7.45
C LEU A 253 4.70 9.24 7.79
N ASN A 254 4.93 9.74 9.02
CA ASN A 254 6.27 10.05 9.50
C ASN A 254 7.13 8.80 9.78
N ASP A 255 6.53 7.61 9.80
CA ASP A 255 7.22 6.35 10.01
C ASP A 255 7.98 5.94 8.71
N PRO A 256 9.30 5.72 8.77
CA PRO A 256 10.09 5.28 7.62
C PRO A 256 9.70 3.88 7.13
N GLU A 257 9.15 3.02 7.98
CA GLU A 257 8.81 1.63 7.62
C GLU A 257 7.47 1.47 6.91
N LEU A 258 6.67 2.54 6.84
CA LEU A 258 5.38 2.50 6.15
C LEU A 258 5.58 2.34 4.64
N ASP A 259 5.01 1.28 4.07
CA ASP A 259 5.03 1.06 2.62
C ASP A 259 4.11 2.07 1.91
N ARG A 260 4.74 3.15 1.42
CA ARG A 260 4.07 4.23 0.67
C ARG A 260 3.48 3.73 -0.65
N ALA A 261 3.98 2.65 -1.24
CA ALA A 261 3.43 2.09 -2.47
C ALA A 261 2.11 1.35 -2.17
N ALA A 262 2.10 0.52 -1.13
CA ALA A 262 0.89 -0.15 -0.66
C ALA A 262 -0.19 0.87 -0.25
N LEU A 263 0.18 1.96 0.43
CA LEU A 263 -0.75 3.03 0.79
C LEU A 263 -1.37 3.71 -0.44
N LYS A 264 -0.56 4.06 -1.45
CA LYS A 264 -1.06 4.66 -2.70
C LYS A 264 -2.05 3.73 -3.40
N GLU A 265 -1.76 2.43 -3.41
CA GLU A 265 -2.64 1.44 -4.01
C GLU A 265 -3.94 1.26 -3.21
N ALA A 266 -3.86 1.24 -1.88
CA ALA A 266 -5.02 1.21 -1.01
C ALA A 266 -5.94 2.42 -1.23
N ILE A 267 -5.36 3.63 -1.34
CA ILE A 267 -6.12 4.86 -1.65
C ILE A 267 -6.73 4.78 -3.06
N ARG A 268 -5.99 4.28 -4.06
CA ARG A 268 -6.53 4.07 -5.42
C ARG A 268 -7.73 3.12 -5.39
N LYS A 269 -7.63 2.00 -4.67
CA LYS A 269 -8.71 1.02 -4.52
C LYS A 269 -9.92 1.56 -3.75
N LEU A 270 -9.70 2.39 -2.74
CA LEU A 270 -10.78 3.02 -1.97
C LEU A 270 -11.65 3.95 -2.83
N VAL A 271 -11.01 4.66 -3.76
CA VAL A 271 -11.65 5.65 -4.64
C VAL A 271 -12.16 5.02 -5.94
N SER A 272 -11.78 3.78 -6.24
CA SER A 272 -12.21 3.09 -7.45
C SER A 272 -13.71 2.72 -7.38
N PRO A 273 -14.47 2.90 -8.48
CA PRO A 273 -15.87 2.50 -8.54
C PRO A 273 -16.05 1.01 -8.21
N ARG A 274 -16.93 0.70 -7.26
CA ARG A 274 -17.23 -0.68 -6.87
C ARG A 274 -18.30 -1.28 -7.82
N PRO A 275 -18.14 -2.53 -8.29
CA PRO A 275 -19.23 -3.23 -8.98
C PRO A 275 -20.46 -3.31 -8.08
N LEU A 276 -21.65 -2.97 -8.59
CA LEU A 276 -22.87 -3.15 -7.81
C LEU A 276 -23.10 -4.65 -7.55
N PRO A 277 -23.55 -5.03 -6.33
CA PRO A 277 -24.14 -6.34 -6.11
C PRO A 277 -25.43 -6.44 -6.95
N GLY A 278 -25.48 -7.34 -7.94
CA GLY A 278 -26.71 -7.64 -8.70
C GLY A 278 -26.58 -7.68 -10.22
N THR A 279 -25.44 -7.31 -10.83
CA THR A 279 -25.22 -7.62 -12.26
C THR A 279 -24.58 -9.00 -12.37
N THR A 280 -25.37 -10.04 -12.22
CA THR A 280 -24.96 -11.39 -12.63
C THR A 280 -24.65 -11.36 -14.11
N THR A 281 -23.39 -11.63 -14.47
CA THR A 281 -23.08 -12.21 -15.77
C THR A 281 -23.81 -13.54 -15.86
N ALA A 282 -25.01 -13.51 -16.44
CA ALA A 282 -25.71 -14.72 -16.84
C ALA A 282 -24.92 -15.34 -17.99
N THR A 283 -23.98 -16.23 -17.66
CA THR A 283 -23.49 -17.23 -18.60
C THR A 283 -24.61 -18.26 -18.75
N THR A 284 -25.55 -18.02 -19.66
CA THR A 284 -26.46 -19.06 -20.14
C THR A 284 -26.07 -19.42 -21.55
N ALA A 285 -25.53 -20.63 -21.70
CA ALA A 285 -25.54 -21.35 -22.95
C ALA A 285 -26.98 -21.49 -23.48
N GLY A 286 -27.17 -21.30 -24.80
CA GLY A 286 -28.44 -21.54 -25.50
C GLY A 286 -28.58 -20.66 -26.73
N GLY A 287 -28.49 -21.28 -27.92
CA GLY A 287 -28.40 -20.58 -29.22
C GLY A 287 -29.70 -19.94 -29.72
N GLY A 288 -29.55 -19.19 -30.82
CA GLY A 288 -30.66 -18.74 -31.66
C GLY A 288 -30.56 -17.29 -32.15
N SER A 289 -30.09 -17.12 -33.39
CA SER A 289 -30.43 -16.07 -34.37
C SER A 289 -30.68 -14.62 -33.92
N GLY A 290 -29.68 -13.76 -34.16
CA GLY A 290 -29.82 -12.44 -34.79
C GLY A 290 -30.68 -11.36 -34.15
N VAL A 291 -30.07 -10.49 -33.33
CA VAL A 291 -30.27 -9.02 -33.31
C VAL A 291 -28.96 -8.38 -32.82
N LYS A 292 -28.50 -7.32 -33.51
CA LYS A 292 -27.41 -6.43 -33.06
C LYS A 292 -27.84 -5.71 -31.78
N ASP A 293 -27.39 -6.17 -30.61
CA ASP A 293 -27.40 -5.37 -29.40
C ASP A 293 -25.96 -5.18 -28.91
N THR A 294 -25.53 -3.92 -28.93
CA THR A 294 -24.27 -3.45 -28.39
C THR A 294 -24.08 -3.94 -26.95
N PRO A 295 -22.89 -4.41 -26.54
CA PRO A 295 -22.64 -4.76 -25.15
C PRO A 295 -22.72 -3.49 -24.30
N ASN A 296 -23.82 -3.35 -23.56
CA ASN A 296 -24.02 -2.27 -22.62
C ASN A 296 -22.89 -2.36 -21.57
N PRO A 297 -22.11 -1.28 -21.31
CA PRO A 297 -21.02 -1.35 -20.34
C PRO A 297 -21.57 -1.68 -18.94
N PRO A 298 -20.80 -2.41 -18.11
CA PRO A 298 -21.21 -2.72 -16.75
C PRO A 298 -21.52 -1.42 -16.00
N LYS A 299 -22.71 -1.35 -15.39
CA LYS A 299 -23.13 -0.21 -14.57
C LYS A 299 -22.26 -0.15 -13.32
N LEU A 300 -21.14 0.60 -13.38
CA LEU A 300 -20.26 0.88 -12.26
C LEU A 300 -21.02 1.69 -11.20
N GLY A 301 -20.90 1.30 -9.92
CA GLY A 301 -21.47 2.05 -8.81
C GLY A 301 -20.71 3.33 -8.53
N ARG A 302 -21.33 4.27 -7.83
CA ARG A 302 -20.59 5.42 -7.31
C ARG A 302 -19.53 4.92 -6.32
N PRO A 303 -18.29 5.44 -6.39
CA PRO A 303 -17.28 5.13 -5.39
C PRO A 303 -17.77 5.55 -4.00
N LEU A 304 -17.41 4.78 -2.98
CA LEU A 304 -17.82 5.01 -1.60
C LEU A 304 -17.31 6.38 -1.10
N VAL A 305 -16.11 6.76 -1.53
CA VAL A 305 -15.48 8.04 -1.25
C VAL A 305 -14.97 8.61 -2.57
N SER A 306 -15.40 9.83 -2.92
CA SER A 306 -14.91 10.53 -4.12
C SER A 306 -13.45 10.98 -3.92
N PRO A 307 -12.62 11.09 -4.99
CA PRO A 307 -11.29 11.68 -4.85
C PRO A 307 -11.34 13.11 -4.26
N THR A 308 -12.40 13.86 -4.57
CA THR A 308 -12.65 15.19 -3.97
C THR A 308 -12.87 15.10 -2.47
N ASP A 309 -13.66 14.12 -2.01
CA ASP A 309 -13.93 13.92 -0.58
C ASP A 309 -12.65 13.57 0.19
N VAL A 310 -11.77 12.75 -0.40
CA VAL A 310 -10.48 12.41 0.21
C VAL A 310 -9.61 13.65 0.39
N LEU A 311 -9.46 14.49 -0.65
CA LEU A 311 -8.63 15.70 -0.54
C LEU A 311 -9.20 16.69 0.49
N VAL A 312 -10.53 16.86 0.54
CA VAL A 312 -11.19 17.73 1.52
C VAL A 312 -11.02 17.18 2.93
N ALA A 313 -11.19 15.86 3.11
CA ALA A 313 -11.03 15.22 4.42
C ALA A 313 -9.60 15.34 4.94
N ILE A 314 -8.58 15.12 4.10
CA ILE A 314 -7.17 15.29 4.49
C ILE A 314 -6.90 16.69 5.05
N HIS A 315 -7.44 17.74 4.41
CA HIS A 315 -7.27 19.10 4.91
C HIS A 315 -8.06 19.37 6.19
N ASN A 316 -9.24 18.77 6.36
CA ASN A 316 -10.06 18.97 7.56
C ASN A 316 -9.49 18.22 8.78
N MET A 317 -8.69 17.19 8.58
CA MET A 317 -8.06 16.39 9.64
C MET A 317 -6.71 16.96 10.11
N GLU A 318 -6.32 18.15 9.63
CA GLU A 318 -5.00 18.76 9.87
C GLU A 318 -4.65 18.91 11.36
N GLU A 319 -5.64 19.23 12.19
CA GLU A 319 -5.50 19.34 13.65
C GLU A 319 -5.33 17.96 14.32
N ASP A 320 -5.97 16.91 13.77
CA ASP A 320 -5.99 15.56 14.35
C ASP A 320 -4.71 14.77 14.03
N ILE A 321 -4.24 14.81 12.77
CA ILE A 321 -3.06 14.03 12.31
C ILE A 321 -1.76 14.82 12.30
N GLY A 322 -1.86 16.14 12.46
CA GLY A 322 -0.76 17.08 12.44
C GLY A 322 -0.39 17.62 11.05
N LEU A 323 0.14 18.85 11.03
CA LEU A 323 0.47 19.60 9.82
C LEU A 323 1.49 18.87 8.92
N LYS A 324 2.49 18.21 9.50
CA LYS A 324 3.54 17.52 8.74
C LYS A 324 3.00 16.29 8.01
N SER A 325 2.28 15.42 8.72
CA SER A 325 1.66 14.21 8.17
C SER A 325 0.65 14.57 7.07
N THR A 326 -0.16 15.62 7.31
CA THR A 326 -1.09 16.15 6.31
C THR A 326 -0.37 16.63 5.05
N ALA A 327 0.72 17.38 5.21
CA ALA A 327 1.51 17.87 4.09
C ALA A 327 2.18 16.75 3.28
N GLU A 328 2.60 15.66 3.94
CA GLU A 328 3.12 14.47 3.28
C GLU A 328 2.02 13.69 2.55
N ALA A 329 0.85 13.54 3.16
CA ALA A 329 -0.32 12.89 2.55
C ALA A 329 -0.72 13.57 1.24
N LEU A 330 -0.78 14.90 1.24
CA LEU A 330 -1.07 15.70 0.04
C LEU A 330 0.00 15.53 -1.05
N GLN A 331 1.28 15.45 -0.67
CA GLN A 331 2.38 15.18 -1.61
C GLN A 331 2.33 13.77 -2.21
N LEU A 332 1.76 12.79 -1.50
CA LEU A 332 1.54 11.45 -2.06
C LEU A 332 0.33 11.42 -3.00
N CYS A 333 -0.76 12.10 -2.65
CA CYS A 333 -2.03 12.04 -3.38
C CYS A 333 -2.03 12.88 -4.65
N LEU A 334 -1.61 14.16 -4.58
CA LEU A 334 -1.77 15.10 -5.70
C LEU A 334 -1.04 14.69 -7.00
N PRO A 335 0.14 14.05 -6.97
CA PRO A 335 0.78 13.53 -8.18
C PRO A 335 0.08 12.32 -8.81
N MET A 336 -0.84 11.66 -8.12
CA MET A 336 -1.57 10.49 -8.65
C MET A 336 -2.68 10.93 -9.62
N GLY A 337 -2.30 11.50 -10.77
CA GLY A 337 -3.21 12.10 -11.75
C GLY A 337 -4.24 11.14 -12.37
N SER A 338 -4.06 9.82 -12.24
CA SER A 338 -5.08 8.83 -12.64
C SER A 338 -6.27 8.76 -11.68
N VAL A 339 -6.09 9.18 -10.43
CA VAL A 339 -7.12 9.17 -9.38
C VAL A 339 -7.56 10.60 -9.08
N PHE A 340 -6.61 11.47 -8.78
CA PHE A 340 -6.85 12.89 -8.48
C PHE A 340 -6.63 13.72 -9.74
N THR A 341 -7.62 13.69 -10.63
CA THR A 341 -7.60 14.48 -11.86
C THR A 341 -7.71 15.99 -11.54
N SER A 342 -7.37 16.82 -12.53
CA SER A 342 -7.49 18.28 -12.42
C SER A 342 -8.89 18.74 -12.04
N GLU A 343 -9.94 18.04 -12.50
CA GLU A 343 -11.34 18.29 -12.13
C GLU A 343 -11.61 18.02 -10.64
N HIS A 344 -11.17 16.86 -10.13
CA HIS A 344 -11.37 16.50 -8.72
C HIS A 344 -10.61 17.42 -7.77
N VAL A 345 -9.38 17.80 -8.14
CA VAL A 345 -8.54 18.74 -7.38
C VAL A 345 -9.17 20.14 -7.40
N ALA A 346 -9.66 20.60 -8.56
CA ALA A 346 -10.35 21.89 -8.65
C ALA A 346 -11.64 21.91 -7.80
N ALA A 347 -12.44 20.85 -7.84
CA ALA A 347 -13.63 20.71 -7.01
C ALA A 347 -13.28 20.72 -5.50
N ALA A 348 -12.20 20.05 -5.10
CA ALA A 348 -11.74 20.06 -3.71
C ALA A 348 -11.31 21.47 -3.27
N LEU A 349 -10.47 22.16 -4.06
CA LEU A 349 -10.04 23.53 -3.76
C LEU A 349 -11.22 24.51 -3.70
N GLN A 350 -12.21 24.33 -4.56
CA GLN A 350 -13.44 25.12 -4.58
C GLN A 350 -14.25 24.93 -3.30
N GLN A 351 -14.40 23.69 -2.82
CA GLN A 351 -15.09 23.40 -1.58
C GLN A 351 -14.33 23.94 -0.36
N LEU A 352 -13.00 23.78 -0.33
CA LEU A 352 -12.14 24.25 0.76
C LEU A 352 -12.14 25.78 0.90
N VAL A 353 -12.10 26.53 -0.20
CA VAL A 353 -12.09 28.01 -0.14
C VAL A 353 -13.41 28.60 0.36
N GLU A 354 -14.50 27.83 0.31
CA GLU A 354 -15.83 28.23 0.80
C GLU A 354 -16.05 27.88 2.27
N GLN A 355 -15.16 27.08 2.88
CA GLN A 355 -15.26 26.73 4.29
C GLN A 355 -15.10 27.97 5.20
N PRO A 356 -15.80 28.02 6.35
CA PRO A 356 -15.72 29.14 7.28
C PRO A 356 -14.30 29.30 7.85
N ARG A 357 -13.64 28.19 8.20
CA ARG A 357 -12.21 28.15 8.52
C ARG A 357 -11.44 27.58 7.34
N LEU A 358 -10.41 28.30 6.90
CA LEU A 358 -9.54 27.85 5.83
C LEU A 358 -8.40 27.01 6.44
N PRO A 359 -8.14 25.78 5.94
CA PRO A 359 -7.02 24.96 6.43
C PRO A 359 -5.66 25.62 6.19
N ASP A 360 -4.67 25.43 7.08
CA ASP A 360 -3.37 26.10 6.96
C ASP A 360 -2.60 25.63 5.71
N LEU A 361 -2.78 24.36 5.32
CA LEU A 361 -2.15 23.80 4.12
C LEU A 361 -2.87 24.13 2.81
N PHE A 362 -3.99 24.87 2.84
CA PHE A 362 -4.76 25.19 1.65
C PHE A 362 -3.89 25.80 0.54
N MET A 363 -3.07 26.81 0.87
CA MET A 363 -2.22 27.46 -0.12
C MET A 363 -1.10 26.57 -0.63
N ARG A 364 -0.62 25.62 0.18
CA ARG A 364 0.35 24.62 -0.28
C ARG A 364 -0.25 23.77 -1.40
N THR A 365 -1.49 23.33 -1.21
CA THR A 365 -2.24 22.57 -2.23
C THR A 365 -2.45 23.41 -3.49
N VAL A 366 -2.90 24.66 -3.36
CA VAL A 366 -3.07 25.57 -4.52
C VAL A 366 -1.76 25.74 -5.32
N ILE A 367 -0.62 25.94 -4.63
CA ILE A 367 0.69 26.06 -5.28
C ILE A 367 1.07 24.76 -6.01
N GLN A 368 0.87 23.61 -5.37
CA GLN A 368 1.16 22.31 -5.99
C GLN A 368 0.27 22.06 -7.21
N THR A 369 -1.02 22.38 -7.12
CA THR A 369 -1.95 22.31 -8.26
C THR A 369 -1.51 23.20 -9.42
N ALA A 370 -1.08 24.44 -9.16
CA ALA A 370 -0.55 25.33 -10.21
C ALA A 370 0.77 24.81 -10.83
N GLY A 371 1.56 24.07 -10.05
CA GLY A 371 2.74 23.37 -10.52
C GLY A 371 2.41 22.21 -11.47
N LEU A 372 1.50 21.33 -11.04
CA LEU A 372 1.15 20.06 -11.70
C LEU A 372 0.18 20.23 -12.88
N HIS A 373 -0.79 21.15 -12.77
CA HIS A 373 -1.90 21.30 -13.72
C HIS A 373 -1.91 22.69 -14.34
N LYS A 374 -1.13 22.90 -15.41
CA LYS A 374 -1.03 24.20 -16.10
C LYS A 374 -2.35 24.69 -16.67
N ASN A 375 -3.25 23.77 -17.04
CA ASN A 375 -4.61 24.08 -17.50
C ASN A 375 -5.47 24.76 -16.43
N LEU A 376 -5.14 24.61 -15.14
CA LEU A 376 -5.88 25.21 -14.02
C LEU A 376 -5.38 26.61 -13.65
N THR A 377 -4.44 27.21 -14.39
CA THR A 377 -3.87 28.53 -14.04
C THR A 377 -4.96 29.61 -13.86
N ASN A 378 -5.94 29.70 -14.75
CA ASN A 378 -7.05 30.65 -14.63
C ASN A 378 -7.94 30.37 -13.42
N PHE A 379 -8.18 29.09 -13.11
CA PHE A 379 -8.92 28.68 -11.93
C PHE A 379 -8.17 29.07 -10.65
N VAL A 380 -6.86 28.87 -10.59
CA VAL A 380 -6.01 29.30 -9.48
C VAL A 380 -6.10 30.82 -9.30
N THR A 381 -6.02 31.60 -10.39
CA THR A 381 -6.19 33.07 -10.34
C THR A 381 -7.57 33.48 -9.82
N MET A 382 -8.63 32.73 -10.12
CA MET A 382 -9.96 32.92 -9.53
C MET A 382 -9.97 32.65 -8.02
N ILE A 383 -9.32 31.58 -7.57
CA ILE A 383 -9.16 31.26 -6.15
C ILE A 383 -8.38 32.38 -5.44
N LEU A 384 -7.26 32.86 -6.00
CA LEU A 384 -6.50 33.98 -5.47
C LEU A 384 -7.37 35.25 -5.33
N SER A 385 -8.17 35.58 -6.36
CA SER A 385 -9.10 36.73 -6.29
C SER A 385 -10.15 36.59 -5.18
N ARG A 386 -10.60 35.35 -4.90
CA ARG A 386 -11.51 35.08 -3.78
C ARG A 386 -10.83 35.23 -2.42
N LEU A 387 -9.58 34.80 -2.31
CA LEU A 387 -8.79 34.98 -1.09
C LEU A 387 -8.56 36.45 -0.75
N VAL A 388 -8.40 37.33 -1.76
CA VAL A 388 -8.37 38.79 -1.56
C VAL A 388 -9.67 39.27 -0.93
N ARG A 389 -10.84 38.85 -1.44
CA ARG A 389 -12.15 39.19 -0.83
C ARG A 389 -12.30 38.68 0.60
N ARG A 390 -11.68 37.53 0.92
CA ARG A 390 -11.64 36.96 2.28
C ARG A 390 -10.55 37.58 3.17
N LYS A 391 -9.85 38.63 2.74
CA LYS A 391 -8.78 39.30 3.47
C LYS A 391 -7.65 38.35 3.89
N ALA A 392 -7.14 37.53 2.96
CA ALA A 392 -6.11 36.52 3.23
C ALA A 392 -4.83 37.07 3.88
N TRP A 393 -4.53 38.37 3.75
CA TRP A 393 -3.42 39.04 4.44
C TRP A 393 -3.53 39.06 5.97
N THR A 394 -4.71 38.77 6.52
CA THR A 394 -4.90 38.61 7.98
C THR A 394 -4.41 37.27 8.50
N MET A 395 -4.15 36.30 7.63
CA MET A 395 -3.73 34.93 7.96
C MET A 395 -2.29 34.70 7.49
N PRO A 396 -1.26 34.76 8.36
CA PRO A 396 0.14 34.77 7.96
C PRO A 396 0.58 33.59 7.08
N ARG A 397 0.18 32.36 7.44
CA ARG A 397 0.52 31.12 6.70
C ARG A 397 -0.07 31.12 5.29
N ILE A 398 -1.33 31.52 5.17
CA ILE A 398 -2.03 31.64 3.89
C ILE A 398 -1.46 32.79 3.07
N TRP A 399 -1.11 33.91 3.70
CA TRP A 399 -0.57 35.08 3.02
C TRP A 399 0.77 34.81 2.35
N GLU A 400 1.69 34.12 3.05
CA GLU A 400 2.97 33.73 2.48
C GLU A 400 2.78 32.82 1.25
N GLY A 401 1.89 31.83 1.37
CA GLY A 401 1.53 30.95 0.27
C GLY A 401 0.88 31.69 -0.89
N PHE A 402 0.01 32.67 -0.61
CA PHE A 402 -0.65 33.51 -1.61
C PHE A 402 0.38 34.24 -2.47
N LEU A 403 1.35 34.92 -1.85
CA LEU A 403 2.40 35.64 -2.58
C LEU A 403 3.27 34.71 -3.41
N ARG A 404 3.62 33.53 -2.87
CA ARG A 404 4.37 32.51 -3.61
C ARG A 404 3.59 31.99 -4.83
N CYS A 405 2.28 31.78 -4.68
CA CYS A 405 1.42 31.38 -5.78
C CYS A 405 1.28 32.49 -6.84
N CYS A 406 1.15 33.75 -6.43
CA CYS A 406 1.14 34.89 -7.35
C CYS A 406 2.42 34.93 -8.19
N LYS A 407 3.61 34.77 -7.59
CA LYS A 407 4.89 34.70 -8.33
C LYS A 407 4.90 33.55 -9.35
N LEU A 408 4.44 32.36 -8.95
CA LEU A 408 4.41 31.17 -9.81
C LEU A 408 3.49 31.29 -11.03
N THR A 409 2.40 32.05 -10.90
CA THR A 409 1.33 32.15 -11.92
C THR A 409 1.37 33.46 -12.71
N GLN A 410 2.49 34.19 -12.65
CA GLN A 410 2.71 35.35 -13.49
C GLN A 410 2.70 34.96 -14.99
N PRO A 411 2.20 35.83 -15.88
CA PRO A 411 1.68 37.18 -15.61
C PRO A 411 0.20 37.22 -15.19
N THR A 412 -0.52 36.08 -15.24
CA THR A 412 -1.97 36.03 -15.03
C THR A 412 -2.44 36.41 -13.63
N SER A 413 -1.55 36.35 -12.64
CA SER A 413 -1.81 36.73 -11.24
C SER A 413 -1.68 38.23 -10.96
N LEU A 414 -1.05 39.01 -11.84
CA LEU A 414 -0.78 40.43 -11.61
C LEU A 414 -2.07 41.27 -11.42
N PRO A 415 -3.17 41.04 -12.19
CA PRO A 415 -4.45 41.68 -11.92
C PRO A 415 -5.04 41.38 -10.54
N VAL A 416 -4.65 40.27 -9.90
CA VAL A 416 -5.11 39.93 -8.55
C VAL A 416 -4.40 40.76 -7.50
N LEU A 417 -3.10 41.04 -7.68
CA LEU A 417 -2.35 41.92 -6.78
C LEU A 417 -2.90 43.35 -6.80
N LEU A 418 -3.41 43.80 -7.95
CA LEU A 418 -4.06 45.12 -8.08
C LEU A 418 -5.42 45.21 -7.37
N GLN A 419 -6.00 44.10 -6.92
CA GLN A 419 -7.23 44.09 -6.11
C GLN A 419 -6.97 44.28 -4.62
N LEU A 420 -5.70 44.26 -4.18
CA LEU A 420 -5.34 44.42 -2.78
C LEU A 420 -5.60 45.85 -2.28
N PRO A 421 -5.94 46.03 -1.00
CA PRO A 421 -5.98 47.36 -0.39
C PRO A 421 -4.61 48.05 -0.48
N LYS A 422 -4.62 49.37 -0.65
CA LYS A 422 -3.42 50.20 -0.81
C LYS A 422 -2.34 49.92 0.24
N GLU A 423 -2.72 49.83 1.51
CA GLU A 423 -1.81 49.61 2.65
C GLU A 423 -1.13 48.22 2.59
N VAL A 424 -1.90 47.19 2.24
CA VAL A 424 -1.41 45.81 2.13
C VAL A 424 -0.50 45.69 0.92
N LEU A 425 -0.86 46.32 -0.20
CA LEU A 425 -0.03 46.34 -1.39
C LEU A 425 1.32 47.03 -1.10
N GLU A 426 1.31 48.21 -0.46
CA GLU A 426 2.53 48.94 -0.14
C GLU A 426 3.49 48.14 0.74
N THR A 427 2.98 47.56 1.83
CA THR A 427 3.79 46.73 2.75
C THR A 427 4.34 45.49 2.06
N THR A 428 3.60 44.91 1.10
CA THR A 428 4.03 43.76 0.31
C THR A 428 5.13 44.12 -0.67
N LEU A 429 4.98 45.24 -1.40
CA LEU A 429 5.98 45.70 -2.36
C LEU A 429 7.28 46.14 -1.69
N LYS A 430 7.22 46.69 -0.47
CA LYS A 430 8.41 46.98 0.35
C LYS A 430 9.20 45.71 0.71
N LYS A 431 8.51 44.59 0.95
CA LYS A 431 9.15 43.31 1.29
C LYS A 431 9.57 42.49 0.07
N HIS A 432 8.90 42.66 -1.07
CA HIS A 432 9.12 41.89 -2.29
C HIS A 432 9.35 42.82 -3.49
N THR A 433 10.58 43.29 -3.63
CA THR A 433 11.00 44.21 -4.71
C THR A 433 10.89 43.58 -6.10
N ASP A 434 11.01 42.25 -6.19
CA ASP A 434 10.81 41.48 -7.42
C ASP A 434 9.39 41.64 -7.97
N LEU A 435 8.37 41.52 -7.11
CA LEU A 435 6.97 41.72 -7.49
C LEU A 435 6.69 43.16 -7.95
N ARG A 436 7.36 44.13 -7.33
CA ARG A 436 7.23 45.54 -7.71
C ARG A 436 7.69 45.78 -9.14
N GLN A 437 8.84 45.25 -9.53
CA GLN A 437 9.36 45.40 -10.89
C GLN A 437 8.40 44.77 -11.93
N THR A 438 7.89 43.57 -11.66
CA THR A 438 6.94 42.91 -12.58
C THR A 438 5.62 43.69 -12.68
N LEU A 439 5.12 44.23 -11.57
CA LEU A 439 3.91 45.05 -11.57
C LEU A 439 4.10 46.37 -12.32
N GLN A 440 5.25 47.03 -12.19
CA GLN A 440 5.57 48.24 -12.94
C GLN A 440 5.59 47.98 -14.46
N GLN A 441 6.26 46.90 -14.87
CA GLN A 441 6.28 46.47 -16.29
C GLN A 441 4.86 46.19 -16.80
N TYR A 442 4.05 45.47 -16.02
CA TYR A 442 2.67 45.19 -16.38
C TYR A 442 1.81 46.44 -16.50
N VAL A 443 1.89 47.34 -15.52
CA VAL A 443 1.15 48.61 -15.52
C VAL A 443 1.54 49.48 -16.71
N SER A 444 2.83 49.53 -17.06
CA SER A 444 3.29 50.27 -18.25
C SER A 444 2.74 49.71 -19.57
N SER A 445 2.35 48.44 -19.59
CA SER A 445 1.73 47.79 -20.75
C SER A 445 0.19 47.89 -20.77
N LEU A 446 -0.45 48.39 -19.71
CA LEU A 446 -1.91 48.49 -19.62
C LEU A 446 -2.46 49.63 -20.48
N THR A 447 -3.67 49.44 -21.01
CA THR A 447 -4.38 50.50 -21.74
C THR A 447 -4.91 51.57 -20.78
N HIS A 448 -5.15 52.77 -21.32
CA HIS A 448 -5.54 53.97 -20.56
C HIS A 448 -6.82 53.79 -19.70
N ILE A 449 -7.72 52.88 -20.09
CA ILE A 449 -8.95 52.57 -19.35
C ILE A 449 -8.67 51.72 -18.10
N HIS A 450 -7.69 50.82 -18.17
CA HIS A 450 -7.29 50.01 -17.01
C HIS A 450 -6.46 50.84 -16.03
N LEU A 451 -5.63 51.76 -16.54
CA LEU A 451 -4.84 52.69 -15.74
C LEU A 451 -5.70 53.61 -14.87
N SER A 452 -6.81 54.15 -15.41
CA SER A 452 -7.71 55.02 -14.64
C SER A 452 -8.36 54.31 -13.45
N ARG A 453 -8.66 53.00 -13.56
CA ARG A 453 -9.23 52.20 -12.45
C ARG A 453 -8.25 51.97 -11.31
N ILE A 454 -6.95 51.94 -11.60
CA ILE A 454 -5.88 51.67 -10.62
C ILE A 454 -5.11 52.94 -10.23
N GLN A 455 -5.60 54.12 -10.62
CA GLN A 455 -4.91 55.39 -10.42
C GLN A 455 -4.55 55.66 -8.95
N HIS A 456 -5.39 55.23 -8.01
CA HIS A 456 -5.16 55.33 -6.57
C HIS A 456 -4.00 54.45 -6.04
N LEU A 457 -3.57 53.45 -6.81
CA LEU A 457 -2.47 52.53 -6.48
C LEU A 457 -1.16 52.88 -7.19
N LEU A 458 -1.21 53.67 -8.28
CA LEU A 458 -0.02 54.07 -9.04
C LEU A 458 1.10 54.69 -8.19
N PRO A 459 0.83 55.59 -7.21
CA PRO A 459 1.88 56.16 -6.38
C PRO A 459 2.63 55.11 -5.53
N VAL A 460 1.94 54.04 -5.12
CA VAL A 460 2.52 52.95 -4.32
C VAL A 460 3.37 52.02 -5.20
N ILE A 461 2.92 51.79 -6.43
CA ILE A 461 3.61 50.94 -7.41
C ILE A 461 4.86 51.63 -7.95
N ASN A 462 4.79 52.93 -8.21
CA ASN A 462 5.90 53.75 -8.71
C ASN A 462 6.85 54.25 -7.62
N ASP A 463 6.56 53.97 -6.35
CA ASP A 463 7.35 54.39 -5.19
C ASP A 463 7.47 55.92 -5.03
N GLU A 464 6.44 56.67 -5.44
CA GLU A 464 6.41 58.14 -5.33
C GLU A 464 6.28 58.62 -3.87
N ALA A 465 6.10 57.71 -2.90
CA ALA A 465 6.06 58.02 -1.47
C ALA A 465 7.46 58.12 -0.83
N ALA A 466 8.54 57.89 -1.58
CA ALA A 466 9.93 58.03 -1.14
C ALA A 466 10.65 59.27 -1.70
N ALA A 467 9.94 60.17 -2.38
CA ALA A 467 10.47 61.42 -2.93
C ALA A 467 10.03 62.64 -2.12
#